data_AF-A0A6P8I516-F1
#
_entry.id   AF-A0A6P8I516-F1
#
_cell.length_a   1.000
_cell.length_b   1.000
_cell.length_c   1.000
_cell.angle_alpha   90.00
_cell.angle_beta   90.00
_cell.angle_gamma   90.00
#
_symmetry.space_group_name_H-M   'P 1'
#
loop_
_entity.id
_entity.type
_entity.pdbx_description
1 polymer ?
#
loop_
_entity_poly.entity_id
_entity_poly.type
_entity_poly.pdbx_seq_one_letter_code
_entity_poly.pdbx_strand_id
1 'polypeptide(L)'
;MKQCEKWESKPLHGQYIRQINKADVDKQRTHSWLKGTGLKSETEGLIIAAQDQTLPTRYYENKIMGKDVNTKCRICGDYDDTVDHIISGCPVLVHWKLCKQYGFTVCIKWYEHEPEKVMDNDTATILCDMQVHTDRTITANRPDIIVKNKVE
;
A
#
# COMPACT_ATOMS: atom_id res chain seq x y z
N MET A 1 -14.52 24.42 -16.70
CA MET A 1 -14.34 23.23 -15.83
C MET A 1 -14.44 23.66 -14.39
N LYS A 2 -15.28 23.01 -13.59
CA LYS A 2 -15.32 23.23 -12.15
C LYS A 2 -13.98 22.79 -11.54
N GLN A 3 -13.52 23.46 -10.48
CA GLN A 3 -12.22 23.19 -9.82
C GLN A 3 -12.01 21.68 -9.52
N CYS A 4 -13.07 20.98 -9.10
CA CYS A 4 -13.03 19.56 -8.79
C CYS A 4 -12.74 18.65 -10.00
N GLU A 5 -13.30 18.96 -11.17
CA GLU A 5 -13.09 18.17 -12.41
C GLU A 5 -11.61 18.26 -12.85
N LYS A 6 -11.00 19.44 -12.69
CA LYS A 6 -9.58 19.65 -12.98
C LYS A 6 -8.69 18.84 -12.05
N TRP A 7 -9.06 18.71 -10.78
CA TRP A 7 -8.28 17.94 -9.80
C TRP A 7 -8.41 16.43 -10.01
N GLU A 8 -9.62 15.92 -10.22
CA GLU A 8 -9.88 14.49 -10.47
C GLU A 8 -9.17 13.99 -11.74
N SER A 9 -9.01 14.85 -12.75
CA SER A 9 -8.28 14.51 -13.99
C SER A 9 -6.77 14.36 -13.80
N LYS A 10 -6.19 14.79 -12.67
CA LYS A 10 -4.73 14.71 -12.45
C LYS A 10 -4.28 13.24 -12.30
N PRO A 11 -3.20 12.81 -12.96
CA PRO A 11 -2.75 11.42 -12.91
C PRO A 11 -2.47 10.89 -11.50
N LEU A 12 -1.77 11.68 -10.67
CA LEU A 12 -1.39 11.32 -9.29
C LEU A 12 -2.46 11.77 -8.28
N HIS A 13 -2.65 13.08 -8.13
CA HIS A 13 -3.54 13.65 -7.11
C HIS A 13 -5.03 13.29 -7.28
N GLY A 14 -5.46 12.97 -8.49
CA GLY A 14 -6.85 12.54 -8.73
C GLY A 14 -7.12 11.08 -8.37
N GLN A 15 -6.08 10.27 -8.06
CA GLN A 15 -6.24 8.83 -7.78
C GLN A 15 -7.18 8.58 -6.60
N TYR A 16 -7.01 9.31 -5.50
CA TYR A 16 -7.81 9.12 -4.30
C TYR A 16 -9.30 9.35 -4.56
N ILE A 17 -9.68 10.44 -5.24
CA ILE A 17 -11.08 10.71 -5.59
C ILE A 17 -11.65 9.64 -6.52
N ARG A 18 -10.89 9.24 -7.54
CA ARG A 18 -11.33 8.16 -8.45
C ARG A 18 -11.55 6.86 -7.69
N GLN A 19 -10.74 6.55 -6.67
CA GLN A 19 -10.92 5.38 -5.82
C GLN A 19 -12.15 5.49 -4.92
N ILE A 20 -12.34 6.61 -4.22
CA ILE A 20 -13.50 6.84 -3.35
C ILE A 20 -14.81 6.77 -4.14
N ASN A 21 -14.80 7.21 -5.41
CA ASN A 21 -15.97 7.22 -6.27
C ASN A 21 -16.35 5.85 -6.85
N LYS A 22 -15.57 4.79 -6.61
CA LYS A 22 -15.94 3.44 -7.06
C LYS A 22 -17.17 2.91 -6.31
N ALA A 23 -17.92 2.04 -6.97
CA ALA A 23 -19.21 1.52 -6.47
C ALA A 23 -19.06 0.63 -5.23
N ASP A 24 -17.89 0.02 -5.04
CA ASP A 24 -17.56 -0.88 -3.93
C ASP A 24 -17.03 -0.13 -2.68
N VAL A 25 -16.92 1.20 -2.71
CA VAL A 25 -16.37 2.00 -1.63
C VAL A 25 -17.46 2.76 -0.88
N ASP A 26 -17.59 2.50 0.43
CA ASP A 26 -18.45 3.27 1.33
C ASP A 26 -17.77 4.58 1.75
N LYS A 27 -18.09 5.65 1.02
CA LYS A 27 -17.54 7.00 1.27
C LYS A 27 -17.79 7.50 2.69
N GLN A 28 -18.95 7.19 3.27
CA GLN A 28 -19.29 7.68 4.61
C GLN A 28 -18.39 7.04 5.66
N ARG A 29 -18.17 5.72 5.56
CA ARG A 29 -17.24 5.03 6.44
C ARG A 29 -15.80 5.48 6.22
N THR A 30 -15.36 5.62 4.98
CA THR A 30 -14.01 6.10 4.63
C THR A 30 -13.68 7.46 5.26
N HIS A 31 -14.64 8.37 5.39
CA HIS A 31 -14.43 9.72 5.95
C HIS A 31 -14.91 9.91 7.39
N SER A 32 -15.43 8.84 8.02
CA SER A 32 -15.93 8.91 9.40
C SER A 32 -14.89 9.41 10.41
N TRP A 33 -13.61 9.10 10.16
CA TRP A 33 -12.51 9.50 11.03
C TRP A 33 -12.35 11.03 11.13
N LEU A 34 -12.69 11.80 10.09
CA LEU A 34 -12.62 13.27 10.06
C LEU A 34 -13.60 13.95 11.03
N LYS A 35 -14.60 13.22 11.54
CA LYS A 35 -15.65 13.78 12.41
C LYS A 35 -15.59 13.26 13.84
N GLY A 36 -15.04 12.06 14.05
CA GLY A 36 -15.24 11.31 15.31
C GLY A 36 -13.97 10.98 16.10
N THR A 37 -12.78 11.27 15.58
CA THR A 37 -11.52 10.78 16.19
C THR A 37 -10.83 11.78 17.11
N GLY A 38 -11.29 13.04 17.15
CA GLY A 38 -10.67 14.09 17.97
C GLY A 38 -9.22 14.37 17.59
N LEU A 39 -8.84 14.10 16.34
CA LEU A 39 -7.51 14.41 15.84
C LEU A 39 -7.29 15.93 15.80
N LYS A 40 -6.05 16.33 16.03
CA LYS A 40 -5.66 17.73 15.81
C LYS A 40 -5.65 18.02 14.31
N SER A 41 -5.97 19.25 13.94
CA SER A 41 -6.04 19.69 12.54
C SER A 41 -4.73 19.45 11.79
N GLU A 42 -3.57 19.54 12.46
CA GLU A 42 -2.28 19.26 11.84
C GLU A 42 -2.14 17.78 11.44
N THR A 43 -2.60 16.86 12.29
CA THR A 43 -2.57 15.42 12.01
C THR A 43 -3.53 15.06 10.89
N GLU A 44 -4.73 15.64 10.89
CA GLU A 44 -5.69 15.47 9.79
C GLU A 44 -5.10 15.95 8.46
N GLY A 45 -4.49 17.13 8.45
CA GLY A 45 -3.82 17.69 7.28
C GLY A 45 -2.71 16.77 6.74
N LEU A 46 -1.92 16.15 7.62
CA LEU A 46 -0.89 15.19 7.21
C LEU A 46 -1.46 13.91 6.60
N ILE A 47 -2.54 13.36 7.16
CA ILE A 47 -3.20 12.16 6.62
C ILE A 47 -3.80 12.47 5.25
N ILE A 48 -4.46 13.63 5.10
CA ILE A 48 -5.00 14.06 3.81
C ILE A 48 -3.89 14.26 2.78
N ALA A 49 -2.76 14.87 3.16
CA ALA A 49 -1.60 14.99 2.27
C ALA A 49 -1.06 13.64 1.80
N ALA A 50 -1.05 12.63 2.68
CA ALA A 50 -0.69 11.26 2.32
C ALA A 50 -1.70 10.65 1.33
N GLN A 51 -3.00 10.77 1.59
CA GLN A 51 -4.07 10.27 0.71
C GLN A 51 -4.03 10.93 -0.68
N ASP A 52 -3.77 12.23 -0.74
CA ASP A 52 -3.63 12.98 -1.98
C ASP A 52 -2.26 12.79 -2.66
N GLN A 53 -1.38 11.98 -2.07
CA GLN A 53 -0.04 11.67 -2.57
C GLN A 53 0.81 12.92 -2.81
N THR A 54 0.75 13.89 -1.89
CA THR A 54 1.53 15.14 -1.95
C THR A 54 2.81 15.10 -1.11
N LEU A 55 3.03 14.01 -0.37
CA LEU A 55 4.25 13.79 0.38
C LEU A 55 5.46 13.64 -0.57
N PRO A 56 6.66 14.08 -0.15
CA PRO A 56 7.86 14.03 -0.98
C PRO A 56 8.38 12.60 -1.13
N THR A 57 7.85 11.88 -2.12
CA THR A 57 8.37 10.60 -2.60
C THR A 57 9.20 10.80 -3.87
N ARG A 58 9.99 9.81 -4.31
CA ARG A 58 10.78 9.97 -5.55
C ARG A 58 9.90 10.18 -6.78
N TYR A 59 8.75 9.53 -6.84
CA TYR A 59 7.79 9.77 -7.93
C TYR A 59 7.27 11.21 -7.92
N TYR A 60 6.92 11.75 -6.74
CA TYR A 60 6.48 13.14 -6.60
C TYR A 60 7.60 14.13 -6.99
N GLU A 61 8.83 13.87 -6.55
CA GLU A 61 9.99 14.69 -6.90
C GLU A 61 10.27 14.72 -8.41
N ASN A 62 10.18 13.57 -9.08
CA ASN A 62 10.38 13.49 -10.53
C ASN A 62 9.23 14.15 -11.31
N LYS A 63 7.98 13.76 -11.01
CA LYS A 63 6.82 14.12 -11.84
C LYS A 63 6.18 15.46 -11.51
N ILE A 64 6.29 15.93 -10.26
CA ILE A 64 5.66 17.17 -9.80
C ILE A 64 6.69 18.25 -9.56
N MET A 65 7.81 17.95 -8.90
CA MET A 65 8.86 18.94 -8.64
C MET A 65 9.85 19.11 -9.82
N GLY A 66 9.82 18.21 -10.81
CA GLY A 66 10.70 18.28 -11.99
C GLY A 66 12.17 17.99 -11.69
N LYS A 67 12.47 17.30 -10.59
CA LYS A 67 13.84 16.89 -10.26
C LYS A 67 14.22 15.65 -11.07
N ASP A 68 15.50 15.55 -11.45
CA ASP A 68 16.03 14.35 -12.09
C ASP A 68 16.37 13.28 -11.04
N VAL A 69 15.35 12.53 -10.63
CA VAL A 69 15.47 11.39 -9.70
C VAL A 69 14.77 10.17 -10.28
N ASN A 70 15.31 8.98 -10.04
CA ASN A 70 14.67 7.72 -10.43
C ASN A 70 13.31 7.58 -9.73
N THR A 71 12.23 7.30 -10.47
CA THR A 71 10.89 7.15 -9.91
C THR A 71 10.70 5.86 -9.12
N LYS A 72 11.59 4.87 -9.26
CA LYS A 72 11.45 3.55 -8.63
C LYS A 72 11.51 3.59 -7.11
N CYS A 73 10.69 2.74 -6.51
CA CYS A 73 10.59 2.52 -5.08
C CYS A 73 11.97 2.24 -4.48
N ARG A 74 12.26 2.90 -3.36
CA ARG A 74 13.52 2.75 -2.63
C ARG A 74 13.71 1.38 -1.98
N ILE A 75 12.63 0.61 -1.90
CA ILE A 75 12.54 -0.60 -1.08
C ILE A 75 12.51 -1.83 -1.97
N CYS A 76 11.54 -1.91 -2.89
CA CYS A 76 11.41 -3.06 -3.80
C CYS A 76 12.15 -2.86 -5.14
N GLY A 77 12.40 -1.62 -5.58
CA GLY A 77 13.04 -1.32 -6.86
C GLY A 77 12.15 -1.50 -8.11
N ASP A 78 11.01 -2.19 -8.00
CA ASP A 78 10.21 -2.59 -9.17
C ASP A 78 9.14 -1.57 -9.58
N TYR A 79 8.43 -1.01 -8.62
CA TYR A 79 7.29 -0.12 -8.83
C TYR A 79 7.66 1.35 -8.63
N ASP A 80 6.80 2.27 -9.07
CA ASP A 80 7.00 3.70 -8.79
C ASP A 80 6.83 4.00 -7.29
N ASP A 81 7.71 4.85 -6.75
CA ASP A 81 7.77 5.29 -5.36
C ASP A 81 6.64 6.30 -5.08
N THR A 82 5.40 5.83 -5.06
CA THR A 82 4.22 6.63 -4.66
C THR A 82 3.85 6.34 -3.21
N VAL A 83 3.10 7.25 -2.58
CA VAL A 83 2.62 7.03 -1.21
C VAL A 83 1.72 5.79 -1.15
N ASP A 84 0.85 5.62 -2.15
CA ASP A 84 -0.02 4.45 -2.30
C ASP A 84 0.81 3.16 -2.34
N HIS A 85 1.82 3.09 -3.23
CA HIS A 85 2.71 1.95 -3.31
C HIS A 85 3.43 1.66 -1.98
N ILE A 86 4.02 2.67 -1.33
CA ILE A 86 4.76 2.47 -0.08
C ILE A 86 3.86 1.90 1.03
N ILE A 87 2.62 2.37 1.13
CA ILE A 87 1.72 1.98 2.22
C ILE A 87 1.07 0.62 1.95
N SER A 88 0.58 0.39 0.72
CA SER A 88 -0.30 -0.74 0.39
C SER A 88 0.27 -1.70 -0.65
N GLY A 89 1.15 -1.23 -1.54
CA GLY A 89 1.60 -1.99 -2.72
C GLY A 89 3.02 -2.53 -2.66
N CYS A 90 3.81 -2.20 -1.65
CA CYS A 90 5.22 -2.60 -1.58
C CYS A 90 5.35 -4.01 -0.99
N PRO A 91 5.71 -5.03 -1.80
CA PRO A 91 5.71 -6.42 -1.35
C PRO A 91 6.68 -6.64 -0.17
N VAL A 92 7.83 -5.95 -0.19
CA VAL A 92 8.84 -6.03 0.88
C VAL A 92 8.29 -5.53 2.21
N LEU A 93 7.63 -4.36 2.22
CA LEU A 93 7.07 -3.77 3.43
C LEU A 93 5.88 -4.55 3.96
N VAL A 94 5.00 -5.01 3.07
CA VAL A 94 3.83 -5.81 3.45
C VAL A 94 4.30 -7.12 4.07
N HIS A 95 5.26 -7.80 3.43
CA HIS A 95 5.85 -9.02 3.97
C HIS A 95 6.46 -8.79 5.36
N TRP A 96 7.33 -7.78 5.52
CA TRP A 96 7.95 -7.46 6.82
C TRP A 96 6.92 -7.23 7.93
N LYS A 97 5.84 -6.49 7.65
CA LYS A 97 4.76 -6.23 8.62
C LYS A 97 4.03 -7.52 9.01
N LEU A 98 3.69 -8.37 8.04
CA LEU A 98 3.01 -9.64 8.30
C LEU A 98 3.89 -10.58 9.12
N CYS A 99 5.16 -10.73 8.77
CA CYS A 99 6.11 -11.53 9.52
C CYS A 99 6.17 -11.07 10.99
N LYS A 100 6.27 -9.75 11.23
CA LYS A 100 6.27 -9.18 12.57
C LYS A 100 4.97 -9.45 13.33
N GLN A 101 3.82 -9.33 12.66
CA GLN A 101 2.50 -9.57 13.25
C GLN A 101 2.32 -11.03 13.69
N TYR A 102 2.80 -11.98 12.89
CA TYR A 102 2.70 -13.42 13.18
C TYR A 102 3.86 -13.99 14.00
N GLY A 103 4.72 -13.12 14.55
CA GLY A 103 5.78 -13.51 15.49
C GLY A 103 7.00 -14.15 14.83
N PHE A 104 7.20 -13.97 13.53
CA PHE A 104 8.44 -14.37 12.86
C PHE A 104 9.60 -13.45 13.24
N THR A 105 10.81 -14.00 13.28
CA THR A 105 12.02 -13.21 13.46
C THR A 105 12.29 -12.41 12.18
N VAL A 106 12.24 -11.08 12.29
CA VAL A 106 12.55 -10.15 11.21
C VAL A 106 13.70 -9.23 11.58
N CYS A 107 14.37 -8.67 10.58
CA CYS A 107 15.33 -7.60 10.81
C CYS A 107 14.64 -6.40 11.50
N ILE A 108 15.41 -5.70 12.37
CA ILE A 108 14.91 -4.53 13.09
C ILE A 108 14.54 -3.41 12.11
N LYS A 109 15.33 -3.25 11.06
CA LYS A 109 15.17 -2.22 10.03
C LYS A 109 14.43 -2.81 8.84
N TRP A 110 13.20 -2.37 8.62
CA TRP A 110 12.34 -2.85 7.53
C TRP A 110 12.95 -2.72 6.12
N TYR A 111 13.89 -1.79 5.90
CA TYR A 111 14.54 -1.59 4.59
C TYR A 111 15.69 -2.57 4.32
N GLU A 112 16.10 -3.36 5.31
CA GLU A 112 17.06 -4.46 5.16
C GLU A 112 16.32 -5.81 5.04
N HIS A 113 14.98 -5.80 4.96
CA HIS A 113 14.18 -7.01 4.88
C HIS A 113 14.24 -7.62 3.48
N GLU A 114 14.60 -8.90 3.40
CA GLU A 114 14.54 -9.68 2.17
C GLU A 114 13.37 -10.67 2.29
N PRO A 115 12.32 -10.55 1.45
CA PRO A 115 11.18 -11.45 1.53
C PRO A 115 11.50 -12.88 1.13
N GLU A 116 11.31 -13.81 2.05
CA GLU A 116 11.32 -15.24 1.76
C GLU A 116 10.01 -15.67 1.09
N LYS A 117 10.09 -16.63 0.16
CA LYS A 117 8.90 -17.15 -0.54
C LYS A 117 7.94 -17.89 0.38
N VAL A 118 8.48 -18.55 1.40
CA VAL A 118 7.73 -19.37 2.35
C VAL A 118 8.30 -19.13 3.72
N MET A 119 7.45 -18.72 4.65
CA MET A 119 7.76 -18.67 6.06
C MET A 119 6.75 -19.51 6.82
N ASP A 120 7.23 -20.37 7.70
CA ASP A 120 6.38 -21.29 8.47
C ASP A 120 6.81 -21.31 9.93
N ASN A 121 5.87 -21.11 10.84
CA ASN A 121 6.07 -21.26 12.28
C ASN A 121 4.81 -21.91 12.91
N ASP A 122 4.75 -22.00 14.23
CA ASP A 122 3.61 -22.63 14.91
C ASP A 122 2.30 -21.83 14.77
N THR A 123 2.36 -20.53 14.48
CA THR A 123 1.18 -19.65 14.44
C THR A 123 0.61 -19.47 13.04
N ALA A 124 1.45 -19.45 12.00
CA ALA A 124 1.03 -19.21 10.63
C ALA A 124 2.01 -19.75 9.58
N THR A 125 1.51 -19.87 8.35
CA THR A 125 2.31 -20.01 7.14
C THR A 125 2.09 -18.79 6.26
N ILE A 126 3.16 -18.10 5.87
CA ILE A 126 3.13 -16.99 4.90
C ILE A 126 3.76 -17.49 3.60
N LEU A 127 3.04 -17.38 2.49
CA LEU A 127 3.52 -17.72 1.15
C LEU A 127 3.49 -16.47 0.27
N CYS A 128 4.61 -16.13 -0.36
CA CYS A 128 4.73 -14.97 -1.24
C CYS A 128 4.98 -15.38 -2.68
N ASP A 129 4.21 -14.80 -3.61
CA ASP A 129 4.34 -15.05 -5.05
C ASP A 129 4.28 -16.55 -5.42
N MET A 130 3.46 -17.31 -4.68
CA MET A 130 3.29 -18.75 -4.84
C MET A 130 1.96 -19.06 -5.53
N GLN A 131 2.01 -19.99 -6.48
CA GLN A 131 0.80 -20.46 -7.16
C GLN A 131 0.01 -21.39 -6.23
N VAL A 132 -1.31 -21.16 -6.16
CA VAL A 132 -2.26 -22.06 -5.48
C VAL A 132 -2.75 -23.10 -6.48
N HIS A 133 -2.51 -24.37 -6.17
CA HIS A 133 -3.09 -25.47 -6.94
C HIS A 133 -4.55 -25.65 -6.55
N THR A 134 -5.43 -25.56 -7.55
CA THR A 134 -6.88 -25.72 -7.41
C THR A 134 -7.35 -26.85 -8.32
N ASP A 135 -8.45 -27.49 -7.93
CA ASP A 135 -9.13 -28.55 -8.69
C ASP A 135 -9.66 -28.04 -10.05
N ARG A 136 -10.04 -26.77 -10.11
CA ARG A 136 -10.48 -26.08 -11.33
C ARG A 136 -9.39 -25.15 -11.86
N THR A 137 -9.38 -24.93 -13.17
CA THR A 137 -8.50 -23.92 -13.78
C THR A 137 -8.96 -22.52 -13.37
N ILE A 138 -8.12 -21.83 -12.59
CA ILE A 138 -8.30 -20.42 -12.24
C ILE A 138 -7.14 -19.65 -12.86
N THR A 139 -7.44 -18.63 -13.66
CA THR A 139 -6.42 -17.81 -14.34
C THR A 139 -5.61 -16.94 -13.36
N ALA A 140 -6.25 -16.44 -12.30
CA ALA A 140 -5.65 -15.63 -11.26
C ALA A 140 -5.32 -16.45 -10.00
N ASN A 141 -4.57 -17.54 -10.15
CA ASN A 141 -4.23 -18.46 -9.05
C ASN A 141 -2.87 -18.22 -8.40
N ARG A 142 -2.23 -17.08 -8.69
CA ARG A 142 -0.96 -16.67 -8.09
C ARG A 142 -1.12 -15.32 -7.38
N PRO A 143 -1.64 -15.31 -6.14
CA PRO A 143 -1.74 -14.10 -5.35
C PRO A 143 -0.35 -13.61 -4.91
N ASP A 144 -0.25 -12.30 -4.61
CA ASP A 144 1.00 -11.69 -4.16
C ASP A 144 1.46 -12.27 -2.81
N ILE A 145 0.51 -12.45 -1.87
CA ILE A 145 0.77 -13.01 -0.53
C ILE A 145 -0.43 -13.85 -0.08
N ILE A 146 -0.15 -14.99 0.55
CA ILE A 146 -1.11 -15.88 1.20
C ILE A 146 -0.70 -16.00 2.66
N VAL A 147 -1.66 -15.82 3.57
CA VAL A 147 -1.45 -16.05 4.99
C VAL A 147 -2.41 -17.14 5.46
N LYS A 148 -1.85 -18.24 5.95
CA LYS A 148 -2.60 -19.33 6.56
C LYS A 148 -2.39 -19.26 8.07
N ASN A 149 -3.42 -18.82 8.80
CA ASN A 149 -3.40 -18.87 10.25
C ASN A 149 -3.53 -20.34 10.71
N LYS A 150 -2.70 -20.78 11.65
CA LYS A 150 -2.73 -22.11 12.26
C LYS A 150 -3.40 -22.11 13.63
N VAL A 151 -3.55 -20.93 14.25
CA VAL A 151 -4.26 -20.75 15.49
C VAL A 151 -5.68 -20.30 15.15
N GLU A 152 -6.64 -21.21 15.28
CA GLU A 152 -8.07 -20.90 15.21
C GLU A 152 -8.54 -20.11 16.44
#